data_AF-A0A7W2JFF2-F1
#
_entry.id   AF-A0A7W2JFF2-F1
#
_cell.length_a   1.000
_cell.length_b   1.000
_cell.length_c   1.000
_cell.angle_alpha   90.00
_cell.angle_beta   90.00
_cell.angle_gamma   90.00
#
_symmetry.space_group_name_H-M   'P 1'
#
loop_
_entity.id
_entity.type
_entity.pdbx_description
1 polymer ?
#
loop_
_entity_poly.entity_id
_entity_poly.type
_entity_poly.pdbx_seq_one_letter_code
_entity_poly.pdbx_strand_id
1 'polypeptide(L)' 'MTIVAETLAQLAQALKAQGARRIADLTFIRAPYRCGKRWICSVVRRGAGRKLIKQS' A
#
# COMPACT_ATOMS: atom_id res chain seq x y z
N MET A 1 -15.35 -5.75 13.45
CA MET A 1 -14.53 -4.53 13.62
C MET A 1 -14.91 -3.57 12.51
N THR A 2 -15.23 -2.32 12.84
CA THR A 2 -15.66 -1.31 11.87
C THR A 2 -14.64 -0.18 11.88
N ILE A 3 -14.04 0.12 10.73
CA ILE A 3 -13.11 1.25 10.58
C ILE A 3 -13.86 2.36 9.84
N VAL A 4 -14.02 3.50 10.48
CA VAL A 4 -14.57 4.71 9.86
C VAL A 4 -13.39 5.53 9.35
N ALA A 5 -13.34 5.73 8.04
CA ALA A 5 -12.30 6.51 7.38
C ALA A 5 -12.88 7.22 6.16
N GLU A 6 -12.59 8.50 6.03
CA GLU A 6 -13.03 9.33 4.91
C GLU A 6 -12.02 9.31 3.75
N THR A 7 -10.78 8.89 4.04
CA THR A 7 -9.71 8.79 3.06
C THR A 7 -8.95 7.47 3.19
N LEU A 8 -8.32 7.03 2.10
CA LEU A 8 -7.44 5.85 2.10
C LEU A 8 -6.25 6.01 3.06
N ALA A 9 -5.78 7.25 3.27
CA ALA A 9 -4.72 7.54 4.24
C ALA A 9 -5.18 7.28 5.68
N GLN A 10 -6.38 7.75 6.05
CA GLN A 10 -6.96 7.47 7.37
C GLN A 10 -7.22 5.98 7.59
N LEU A 11 -7.72 5.28 6.57
CA LEU A 11 -7.91 3.82 6.63
C LEU A 11 -6.59 3.10 6.88
N ALA A 12 -5.52 3.48 6.18
CA ALA A 12 -4.20 2.88 6.35
C ALA A 12 -3.62 3.14 7.76
N GLN A 13 -3.86 4.32 8.34
CA GLN A 13 -3.46 4.65 9.71
C GLN A 13 -4.23 3.82 10.74
N ALA A 14 -5.55 3.69 10.59
CA ALA A 14 -6.38 2.88 11.49
C ALA A 14 -5.96 1.40 11.46
N LEU A 15 -5.71 0.84 10.28
CA LEU A 15 -5.21 -0.52 10.12
C LEU A 15 -3.84 -0.70 10.81
N LYS A 16 -2.94 0.28 10.67
CA LYS A 16 -1.63 0.25 11.33
C LYS A 16 -1.76 0.28 12.86
N ALA A 17 -2.67 1.11 13.40
CA ALA A 17 -2.93 1.19 14.84
C ALA A 17 -3.45 -0.14 15.42
N GLN A 18 -4.11 -0.95 14.59
CA GLN A 18 -4.64 -2.27 14.94
C GLN A 18 -3.63 -3.41 14.74
N GLY A 19 -2.36 -3.07 14.49
CA GLY A 19 -1.28 -4.06 14.33
C GLY A 19 -1.15 -4.62 12.92
N ALA A 20 -1.88 -4.10 11.92
CA ALA A 20 -1.68 -4.53 10.54
C ALA A 20 -0.28 -4.12 10.05
N ARG A 21 0.46 -5.10 9.52
CA ARG A 21 1.78 -4.88 8.94
C ARG A 21 1.65 -4.35 7.51
N ARG A 22 2.26 -3.20 7.24
CA ARG A 22 2.39 -2.68 5.86
C ARG A 22 3.28 -3.63 5.05
N ILE A 23 2.70 -4.28 4.04
CA ILE A 23 3.41 -5.21 3.14
C ILE A 23 4.06 -4.46 1.96
N ALA A 24 3.37 -3.44 1.43
CA ALA A 24 3.86 -2.64 0.32
C ALA A 24 3.31 -1.20 0.40
N ASP A 25 4.10 -0.25 -0.10
CA ASP A 25 3.68 1.12 -0.38
C ASP A 25 3.83 1.30 -1.90
N LEU A 26 2.70 1.40 -2.59
CA LEU A 26 2.65 1.41 -4.06
C LEU A 26 2.10 2.75 -4.53
N THR A 27 2.86 3.43 -5.38
CA THR A 27 2.36 4.58 -6.12
C THR A 27 1.78 4.10 -7.44
N PHE A 28 0.48 4.25 -7.63
CA PHE A 28 -0.18 3.95 -8.89
C PHE A 28 0.20 5.01 -9.92
N ILE A 29 0.68 4.57 -11.08
CA ILE A 29 1.00 5.44 -12.23
C ILE A 29 -0.30 5.86 -12.93
N ARG A 30 -1.31 4.98 -12.89
CA ARG A 30 -2.64 5.21 -13.45
C ARG A 30 -3.70 4.61 -12.55
N ALA A 31 -4.92 5.12 -12.68
CA ALA A 31 -6.08 4.54 -12.00
C ALA A 31 -6.17 3.02 -12.31
N PRO A 32 -6.40 2.17 -11.29
CA PRO A 32 -6.70 0.77 -11.52
C PRO A 32 -7.86 0.63 -12.50
N TYR A 33 -7.74 -0.28 -13.47
CA TYR A 33 -8.77 -0.50 -14.47
C TYR A 33 -9.07 -2.00 -14.60
N ARG A 34 -10.27 -2.30 -15.07
CA ARG A 34 -10.75 -3.67 -15.22
C ARG A 34 -10.43 -4.18 -16.61
N CYS A 35 -9.76 -5.32 -16.69
CA CYS A 35 -9.53 -6.04 -17.94
C CYS A 35 -10.09 -7.46 -17.77
N GLY A 36 -11.27 -7.68 -18.37
CA GLY A 36 -12.05 -8.90 -18.15
C GLY A 36 -12.43 -9.09 -16.66
N LYS A 37 -11.99 -10.20 -16.07
CA LYS A 37 -12.25 -10.54 -14.66
C LYS A 37 -11.14 -10.10 -13.70
N ARG A 38 -10.12 -9.37 -14.16
CA ARG A 38 -8.97 -8.95 -13.35
C ARG A 38 -8.91 -7.42 -13.21
N TRP A 39 -8.51 -6.97 -12.03
CA TRP A 39 -8.08 -5.58 -11.82
C TRP A 39 -6.60 -5.47 -12.19
N ILE A 40 -6.29 -4.54 -13.09
CA ILE A 40 -4.92 -4.27 -13.51
C ILE A 40 -4.48 -2.95 -12.89
N CYS A 41 -3.39 -3.04 -12.13
CA CYS A 41 -2.75 -1.91 -11.48
C CYS A 41 -1.37 -1.69 -12.11
N SER A 42 -1.11 -0.51 -12.64
CA SER A 42 0.26 -0.13 -13.03
C SER A 42 0.87 0.70 -11.92
N VAL A 43 1.94 0.19 -11.33
CA VAL A 43 2.61 0.79 -10.18
C VAL A 43 4.05 1.11 -10.54
N VAL A 44 4.59 2.18 -9.97
CA VAL A 44 6.03 2.46 -10.07
C VAL A 44 6.76 1.37 -9.30
N ARG A 45 7.61 0.58 -9.97
CA ARG A 45 8.57 -0.25 -9.26
C ARG A 45 9.64 0.67 -8.67
N ARG A 46 9.45 1.08 -7.42
CA ARG A 46 10.59 1.54 -6.62
C ARG A 46 11.42 0.29 -6.34
N GLY A 47 12.60 0.21 -6.95
CA GLY A 47 13.56 -0.85 -6.68
C GLY A 47 13.69 -1.03 -5.17
N ALA A 48 13.73 -2.28 -4.72
CA ALA A 48 13.81 -2.62 -3.31
C ALA A 48 15.07 -1.99 -2.70
N GLY A 49 14.92 -0.79 -2.13
CA GLY A 49 15.83 -0.27 -1.13
C GLY A 49 15.65 -1.17 0.10
N ARG A 50 16.34 -2.32 0.11
CA ARG A 50 16.68 -3.00 1.35
C ARG A 50 17.37 -1.93 2.19
N LYS A 51 16.70 -1.43 3.23
CA LYS A 51 17.34 -0.61 4.24
C LYS A 51 18.38 -1.53 4.89
N LEU A 52 19.64 -1.45 4.45
CA LEU A 52 20.75 -2.09 5.13
C LEU A 52 20.79 -1.47 6.52
N ILE A 53 20.35 -2.23 7.52
CA ILE A 53 20.56 -1.88 8.91
C ILE A 53 22.06 -2.10 9.12
N LYS A 54 22.84 -1.01 9.04
CA LYS A 54 24.25 -1.04 9.43
C LYS A 54 24.26 -1.14 10.95
N GLN A 55 24.51 -2.34 11.47
CA GLN A 55 24.97 -2.51 12.85
C GLN A 55 26.44 -2.12 12.89
N SER A 56 26.77 -1.05 13.59
CA SER A 56 28.11 -0.71 14.09
C SER A 56 27.93 0.19 15.29
#